data_AF-A0A4Q7VPD7-F1
#
_entry.id   AF-A0A4Q7VPD7-F1
#
_cell.length_a   1.000
_cell.length_b   1.000
_cell.length_c   1.000
_cell.angle_alpha   90.00
_cell.angle_beta   90.00
_cell.angle_gamma   90.00
#
_symmetry.space_group_name_H-M   'P 1'
#
loop_
_entity.id
_entity.type
_entity.pdbx_description
1 polymer ?
#
loop_
_entity_poly.entity_id
_entity_poly.type
_entity_poly.pdbx_seq_one_letter_code
_entity_poly.pdbx_strand_id
1 'polypeptide(L)'
;MDLLQNPFHILNASPWDHRRRIMELADEQSLLVDSDVGIQAQSELTAPRKRLSAEVAWLLGIDSERTRDLLSRLDSSPRELLAVENLPSITRTNLLVAALFRLPFLSTTEVENWIIEISREFENIKSEDLRLLINEARVVSGFPAVLDAAVIDAEIQERRKYYRKIFKSSLDNLFPKDLVGAVTTVVVKATKNGQVPSPILIAELTDFYEVEAQGFLTKEEENITVLVEKLRRAVDAQKPDSVLTIIVKKLVQVMKNWDMVAQPIQVSAKSRGIEHRQSLDLAFLVRDLAIHLFNKHNKLDLSRELVKMLQDVFAEIDTVIQRVSEDADVLDNIGKPRNHLFRK
;
A
#
# COMPACT_ATOMS: atom_id res chain seq x y z
N MET A 1 17.28 -8.58 2.04
CA MET A 1 18.09 -9.10 3.16
C MET A 1 17.83 -8.25 4.39
N ASP A 2 17.66 -8.86 5.57
CA ASP A 2 17.52 -8.11 6.83
C ASP A 2 18.87 -7.46 7.23
N LEU A 3 18.81 -6.36 7.97
CA LEU A 3 20.02 -5.61 8.34
C LEU A 3 20.98 -6.43 9.23
N LEU A 4 20.47 -7.20 10.20
CA LEU A 4 21.33 -8.05 11.04
C LEU A 4 21.78 -9.34 10.34
N GLN A 5 21.25 -9.61 9.15
CA GLN A 5 21.71 -10.71 8.29
C GLN A 5 22.66 -10.20 7.20
N ASN A 6 23.02 -8.91 7.22
CA ASN A 6 23.95 -8.34 6.28
C ASN A 6 25.39 -8.82 6.58
N PRO A 7 26.18 -9.21 5.57
CA PRO A 7 27.58 -9.61 5.76
C PRO A 7 28.44 -8.59 6.54
N PHE A 8 28.17 -7.29 6.41
CA PHE A 8 28.86 -6.26 7.20
C PHE A 8 28.56 -6.39 8.69
N HIS A 9 27.32 -6.71 9.07
CA HIS A 9 26.96 -6.99 10.46
C HIS A 9 27.60 -8.28 10.95
N ILE A 10 27.44 -9.36 10.18
CA ILE A 10 27.88 -10.72 10.55
C ILE A 10 29.39 -10.75 10.85
N LEU A 11 30.20 -10.08 10.02
CA LEU A 11 31.65 -10.04 10.20
C LEU A 11 32.13 -8.86 11.06
N ASN A 12 31.23 -8.02 11.57
CA ASN A 12 31.57 -6.73 12.18
C ASN A 12 32.50 -5.89 11.28
N ALA A 13 32.24 -5.93 9.98
CA ALA A 13 33.01 -5.26 8.94
C ALA A 13 32.39 -3.92 8.55
N SER A 14 33.23 -3.06 8.00
CA SER A 14 32.89 -1.72 7.56
C SER A 14 32.93 -1.63 6.02
N PRO A 15 32.06 -0.84 5.37
CA PRO A 15 32.16 -0.56 3.93
C PRO A 15 33.53 -0.04 3.46
N TRP A 16 34.30 0.56 4.37
CA TRP A 16 35.65 1.07 4.14
C TRP A 16 36.76 0.03 4.35
N ASP A 17 36.44 -1.17 4.83
CA ASP A 17 37.43 -2.22 5.03
C ASP A 17 37.86 -2.85 3.70
N HIS A 18 39.18 -2.90 3.49
CA HIS A 18 39.80 -3.61 2.38
C HIS A 18 39.71 -5.14 2.52
N ARG A 19 39.93 -5.86 1.41
CA ARG A 19 39.81 -7.33 1.33
C ARG A 19 40.57 -8.07 2.43
N ARG A 20 41.79 -7.64 2.78
CA ARG A 20 42.59 -8.31 3.82
C ARG A 20 41.94 -8.19 5.20
N ARG A 21 41.44 -7.01 5.57
CA ARG A 21 40.75 -6.80 6.84
C ARG A 21 39.47 -7.64 6.95
N ILE A 22 38.73 -7.78 5.85
CA ILE A 22 37.54 -8.64 5.81
C ILE A 22 37.91 -10.11 6.06
N MET A 23 39.05 -10.57 5.55
CA MET A 23 39.52 -11.93 5.81
C MET A 23 39.90 -12.11 7.29
N GLU A 24 40.64 -11.17 7.85
CA GLU A 24 40.99 -11.16 9.28
C GLU A 24 39.74 -11.16 10.17
N LEU A 25 38.75 -10.31 9.87
CA LEU A 25 37.49 -10.24 10.60
C LEU A 25 36.68 -11.54 10.50
N ALA A 26 36.71 -12.21 9.35
CA ALA A 26 36.06 -13.51 9.20
C ALA A 26 36.72 -14.58 10.07
N ASP A 27 38.06 -14.59 10.16
CA ASP A 27 38.81 -15.48 11.04
C ASP A 27 38.55 -15.14 12.53
N GLU A 28 38.48 -13.85 12.88
CA GLU A 28 38.12 -13.39 14.24
C GLU A 28 36.70 -13.84 14.64
N GLN A 29 35.74 -13.78 13.71
CA GLN A 29 34.33 -14.14 13.94
C GLN A 29 34.05 -15.65 13.82
N SER A 30 35.00 -16.47 13.35
CA SER A 30 34.79 -17.92 13.15
C SER A 30 34.51 -18.69 14.44
N LEU A 31 34.79 -18.08 15.61
CA LEU A 31 34.52 -18.64 16.94
C LEU A 31 33.12 -18.31 17.46
N LEU A 32 32.47 -17.28 16.90
CA LEU A 32 31.18 -16.75 17.37
C LEU A 32 30.04 -17.01 16.39
N VAL A 33 30.35 -17.02 15.10
CA VAL A 33 29.41 -17.23 14.00
C VAL A 33 29.58 -18.66 13.47
N ASP A 34 28.48 -19.25 13.01
CA ASP A 34 28.52 -20.52 12.27
C ASP A 34 29.51 -20.43 11.09
N SER A 35 30.37 -21.43 10.97
CA SER A 35 31.41 -21.51 9.94
C SER A 35 30.85 -21.29 8.54
N ASP A 36 29.69 -21.88 8.21
CA ASP A 36 29.09 -21.75 6.87
C ASP A 36 28.60 -20.31 6.62
N VAL A 37 28.04 -19.66 7.64
CA VAL A 37 27.55 -18.28 7.57
C VAL A 37 28.72 -17.30 7.44
N GLY A 38 29.80 -17.50 8.20
CA GLY A 38 31.01 -16.67 8.13
C GLY A 38 31.71 -16.76 6.78
N ILE A 39 31.89 -17.97 6.24
CA ILE A 39 32.48 -18.20 4.91
C ILE A 39 31.64 -17.54 3.82
N GLN A 40 30.32 -17.67 3.89
CA GLN A 40 29.42 -17.04 2.92
C GLN A 40 29.49 -15.51 2.99
N ALA A 41 29.45 -14.92 4.19
CA ALA A 41 29.56 -13.48 4.38
C ALA A 41 30.89 -12.93 3.83
N GLN A 42 32.00 -13.63 4.07
CA GLN A 42 33.31 -13.27 3.53
C GLN A 42 33.32 -13.31 2.00
N SER A 43 32.77 -14.38 1.41
CA SER A 43 32.61 -14.54 -0.04
C SER A 43 31.77 -13.43 -0.66
N GLU A 44 30.70 -13.00 0.02
CA GLU A 44 29.85 -11.90 -0.42
C GLU A 44 30.57 -10.56 -0.40
N LEU A 45 31.32 -10.24 0.66
CA LEU A 45 32.02 -8.95 0.79
C LEU A 45 33.29 -8.83 -0.06
N THR A 46 33.88 -9.94 -0.47
CA THR A 46 35.12 -9.94 -1.28
C THR A 46 34.87 -9.99 -2.78
N ALA A 47 33.69 -10.41 -3.23
CA ALA A 47 33.27 -10.41 -4.63
C ALA A 47 32.54 -9.09 -4.99
N PRO A 48 33.05 -8.26 -5.92
CA PRO A 48 32.52 -6.91 -6.17
C PRO A 48 31.02 -6.80 -6.46
N ARG A 49 30.46 -7.80 -7.16
CA ARG A 49 29.03 -7.85 -7.49
C ARG A 49 28.18 -8.18 -6.26
N LYS A 50 28.56 -9.19 -5.47
CA LYS A 50 27.82 -9.59 -4.26
C LYS A 50 27.96 -8.53 -3.16
N ARG A 51 29.13 -7.90 -3.06
CA ARG A 51 29.39 -6.78 -2.16
C ARG A 51 28.44 -5.63 -2.44
N LEU A 52 28.11 -5.37 -3.71
CA LEU A 52 27.17 -4.31 -4.07
C LEU A 52 25.80 -4.51 -3.44
N SER A 53 25.25 -5.72 -3.53
CA SER A 53 23.97 -6.06 -2.89
C SER A 53 24.04 -5.88 -1.36
N ALA A 54 25.16 -6.23 -0.74
CA ALA A 54 25.38 -6.01 0.69
C ALA A 54 25.46 -4.51 1.02
N GLU A 55 26.15 -3.70 0.23
CA GLU A 55 26.29 -2.25 0.40
C GLU A 55 24.94 -1.53 0.29
N VAL A 56 24.15 -1.82 -0.75
CA VAL A 56 22.81 -1.24 -0.93
C VAL A 56 21.86 -1.62 0.21
N ALA A 57 22.05 -2.79 0.80
CA ALA A 57 21.29 -3.28 1.95
C ALA A 57 21.84 -2.84 3.32
N TRP A 58 22.84 -1.95 3.37
CA TRP A 58 23.54 -1.53 4.58
C TRP A 58 23.23 -0.09 5.00
N LEU A 59 23.88 0.35 6.11
CA LEU A 59 23.84 1.72 6.61
C LEU A 59 25.01 2.53 6.03
N LEU A 60 24.89 2.95 4.76
CA LEU A 60 25.91 3.74 4.06
C LEU A 60 25.91 5.22 4.47
N GLY A 61 27.05 5.90 4.26
CA GLY A 61 27.17 7.35 4.48
C GLY A 61 27.16 7.79 5.95
N ILE A 62 27.40 6.86 6.88
CA ILE A 62 27.58 7.14 8.31
C ILE A 62 28.84 6.42 8.82
N ASP A 63 29.49 6.97 9.84
CA ASP A 63 30.67 6.35 10.44
C ASP A 63 30.32 5.11 11.27
N SER A 64 31.36 4.37 11.68
CA SER A 64 31.22 3.13 12.44
C SER A 64 30.67 3.33 13.86
N GLU A 65 30.88 4.50 14.47
CA GLU A 65 30.35 4.82 15.81
C GLU A 65 28.84 4.99 15.73
N ARG A 66 28.36 5.81 14.79
CA ARG A 66 26.94 6.01 14.54
C ARG A 66 26.25 4.74 14.05
N THR A 67 26.94 3.93 13.24
CA THR A 67 26.43 2.59 12.85
C THR A 67 26.18 1.73 14.08
N ARG A 68 27.12 1.67 15.02
CA ARG A 68 26.99 0.86 16.24
C ARG A 68 25.88 1.38 17.16
N ASP A 69 25.75 2.71 17.31
CA ASP A 69 24.65 3.32 18.06
C ASP A 69 23.29 2.90 17.48
N LEU A 70 23.11 3.03 16.17
CA LEU A 70 21.84 2.69 15.53
C LEU A 70 21.51 1.20 15.62
N LEU A 71 22.52 0.32 15.51
CA LEU A 71 22.32 -1.13 15.70
C LEU A 71 21.96 -1.45 17.16
N SER A 72 22.59 -0.82 18.15
CA SER A 72 22.24 -0.97 19.56
C SER A 72 20.80 -0.51 19.84
N ARG A 73 20.38 0.61 19.24
CA ARG A 73 19.00 1.12 19.34
C ARG A 73 17.99 0.25 18.61
N LEU A 74 18.39 -0.41 17.52
CA LEU A 74 17.56 -1.38 16.82
C LEU A 74 17.18 -2.56 17.71
N ASP A 75 18.09 -2.99 18.59
CA ASP A 75 17.85 -4.08 19.54
C ASP A 75 17.09 -3.60 20.79
N SER A 76 17.44 -2.42 21.32
CA SER A 76 16.90 -1.93 22.60
C SER A 76 15.58 -1.15 22.48
N SER A 77 15.47 -0.26 21.48
CA SER A 77 14.34 0.66 21.31
C SER A 77 13.97 0.89 19.83
N PRO A 78 13.60 -0.16 19.05
CA PRO A 78 13.34 -0.02 17.61
C PRO A 78 12.23 1.00 17.27
N ARG A 79 11.25 1.24 18.17
CA ARG A 79 10.20 2.27 17.96
C ARG A 79 10.77 3.68 17.82
N GLU A 80 11.81 4.00 18.58
CA GLU A 80 12.41 5.34 18.60
C GLU A 80 13.18 5.67 17.31
N LEU A 81 13.51 4.65 16.51
CA LEU A 81 14.22 4.83 15.26
C LEU A 81 13.40 5.61 14.21
N LEU A 82 12.07 5.65 14.35
CA LEU A 82 11.21 6.43 13.48
C LEU A 82 11.58 7.93 13.48
N ALA A 83 12.01 8.45 14.63
CA ALA A 83 12.37 9.85 14.84
C ALA A 83 13.84 10.18 14.44
N VAL A 84 14.62 9.21 13.98
CA VAL A 84 16.06 9.43 13.69
C VAL A 84 16.28 10.09 12.34
N GLU A 85 16.51 11.39 12.36
CA GLU A 85 16.74 12.20 11.15
C GLU A 85 18.24 12.30 10.77
N ASN A 86 18.52 13.07 9.71
CA ASN A 86 19.87 13.34 9.21
C ASN A 86 20.66 12.08 8.86
N LEU A 87 20.03 11.19 8.10
CA LEU A 87 20.60 9.97 7.53
C LEU A 87 20.39 9.99 6.00
N PRO A 88 21.31 9.41 5.21
CA PRO A 88 21.05 9.16 3.79
C PRO A 88 19.77 8.34 3.60
N SER A 89 18.99 8.62 2.55
CA SER A 89 17.66 8.02 2.36
C SER A 89 17.69 6.48 2.32
N ILE A 90 18.69 5.87 1.67
CA ILE A 90 18.84 4.40 1.66
C ILE A 90 19.07 3.84 3.08
N THR A 91 19.87 4.55 3.88
CA THR A 91 20.26 4.17 5.23
C THR A 91 19.09 4.30 6.18
N ARG A 92 18.36 5.42 6.10
CA ARG A 92 17.12 5.61 6.84
C ARG A 92 16.10 4.54 6.47
N THR A 93 15.89 4.28 5.18
CA THR A 93 14.92 3.27 4.72
C THR A 93 15.30 1.85 5.20
N ASN A 94 16.56 1.44 5.07
CA ASN A 94 17.04 0.15 5.57
C ASN A 94 16.85 0.01 7.09
N LEU A 95 17.19 1.06 7.85
CA LEU A 95 17.02 1.08 9.30
C LEU A 95 15.56 0.98 9.71
N LEU A 96 14.67 1.79 9.11
CA LEU A 96 13.25 1.79 9.43
C LEU A 96 12.60 0.46 9.11
N VAL A 97 12.94 -0.16 7.97
CA VAL A 97 12.41 -1.48 7.63
C VAL A 97 12.92 -2.56 8.59
N ALA A 98 14.20 -2.50 8.98
CA ALA A 98 14.76 -3.42 9.97
C ALA A 98 14.07 -3.26 11.33
N ALA A 99 13.74 -2.02 11.73
CA ALA A 99 13.02 -1.74 12.96
C ALA A 99 11.59 -2.28 12.90
N LEU A 100 10.85 -1.98 11.82
CA LEU A 100 9.49 -2.49 11.59
C LEU A 100 9.43 -4.02 11.69
N PHE A 101 10.41 -4.72 11.09
CA PHE A 101 10.49 -6.18 11.15
C PHE A 101 10.64 -6.74 12.57
N ARG A 102 11.21 -5.97 13.50
CA ARG A 102 11.49 -6.38 14.89
C ARG A 102 10.40 -5.98 15.88
N LEU A 103 9.41 -5.20 15.47
CA LEU A 103 8.37 -4.72 16.37
C LEU A 103 7.24 -5.75 16.49
N PRO A 104 7.07 -6.41 17.65
CA PRO A 104 5.94 -7.29 17.84
C PRO A 104 4.67 -6.49 18.16
N PHE A 105 3.51 -7.01 17.75
CA PHE A 105 2.18 -6.52 18.13
C PHE A 105 1.98 -5.01 17.91
N LEU A 106 2.23 -4.54 16.69
CA LEU A 106 1.93 -3.17 16.31
C LEU A 106 0.42 -2.93 16.25
N SER A 107 -0.02 -1.77 16.75
CA SER A 107 -1.38 -1.29 16.48
C SER A 107 -1.54 -0.91 15.00
N THR A 108 -2.79 -0.89 14.52
CA THR A 108 -3.14 -0.47 13.15
C THR A 108 -2.50 0.87 12.79
N THR A 109 -2.65 1.88 13.66
CA THR A 109 -2.09 3.23 13.46
C THR A 109 -0.56 3.23 13.41
N GLU A 110 0.10 2.39 14.21
CA GLU A 110 1.56 2.26 14.12
C GLU A 110 1.96 1.69 12.75
N VAL A 111 1.35 0.57 12.33
CA VAL A 111 1.63 -0.04 11.02
C VAL A 111 1.45 0.98 9.89
N GLU A 112 0.35 1.74 9.91
CA GLU A 112 0.11 2.83 8.94
C GLU A 112 1.25 3.84 8.90
N ASN A 113 1.66 4.37 10.07
CA ASN A 113 2.69 5.39 10.17
C ASN A 113 4.04 4.88 9.66
N TRP A 114 4.41 3.66 10.03
CA TRP A 114 5.66 3.03 9.56
C TRP A 114 5.66 2.85 8.05
N ILE A 115 4.58 2.32 7.47
CA ILE A 115 4.47 2.11 6.02
C ILE A 115 4.56 3.45 5.27
N ILE A 116 3.85 4.48 5.73
CA ILE A 116 3.86 5.81 5.12
C ILE A 116 5.28 6.40 5.16
N GLU A 117 5.93 6.35 6.32
CA GLU A 117 7.25 6.96 6.50
C GLU A 117 8.32 6.26 5.65
N ILE A 118 8.35 4.92 5.69
CA ILE A 118 9.27 4.13 4.84
C ILE A 118 9.02 4.41 3.35
N SER A 119 7.75 4.52 2.94
CA SER A 119 7.39 4.79 1.55
C SER A 119 7.83 6.17 1.10
N ARG A 120 7.70 7.20 1.97
CA ARG A 120 8.21 8.55 1.69
C ARG A 120 9.72 8.58 1.54
N GLU A 121 10.44 7.92 2.46
CA GLU A 121 11.90 7.87 2.39
C GLU A 121 12.42 7.13 1.16
N PHE A 122 11.71 6.08 0.73
CA PHE A 122 12.07 5.34 -0.47
C PHE A 122 12.03 6.20 -1.74
N GLU A 123 11.05 7.12 -1.88
CA GLU A 123 10.96 8.03 -3.03
C GLU A 123 12.17 8.97 -3.16
N ASN A 124 12.86 9.22 -2.05
CA ASN A 124 14.04 10.08 -2.02
C ASN A 124 15.32 9.35 -2.43
N ILE A 125 15.31 8.02 -2.57
CA ILE A 125 16.49 7.24 -2.97
C ILE A 125 16.75 7.48 -4.47
N LYS A 126 17.86 8.14 -4.79
CA LYS A 126 18.35 8.32 -6.17
C LYS A 126 19.56 7.44 -6.44
N SER A 127 19.59 6.78 -7.58
CA SER A 127 20.67 5.85 -7.95
C SER A 127 22.02 6.53 -8.04
N GLU A 128 22.08 7.77 -8.55
CA GLU A 128 23.32 8.56 -8.59
C GLU A 128 23.88 8.89 -7.21
N ASP A 129 23.04 9.39 -6.29
CA ASP A 129 23.48 9.72 -4.92
C ASP A 129 23.97 8.47 -4.20
N LEU A 130 23.26 7.35 -4.36
CA LEU A 130 23.67 6.06 -3.80
C LEU A 130 24.99 5.55 -4.42
N ARG A 131 25.15 5.72 -5.74
CA ARG A 131 26.39 5.35 -6.45
C ARG A 131 27.59 6.13 -5.92
N LEU A 132 27.43 7.42 -5.64
CA LEU A 132 28.48 8.25 -5.04
C LEU A 132 28.87 7.72 -3.66
N LEU A 133 27.90 7.51 -2.76
CA LEU A 133 28.14 6.98 -1.42
C LEU A 133 28.87 5.62 -1.43
N ILE A 134 28.47 4.72 -2.33
CA ILE A 134 29.13 3.42 -2.49
C ILE A 134 30.56 3.59 -2.97
N ASN A 135 30.78 4.44 -3.98
CA ASN A 135 32.10 4.63 -4.56
C ASN A 135 33.07 5.33 -3.59
N GLU A 136 32.59 6.22 -2.73
CA GLU A 136 33.41 6.80 -1.65
C GLU A 136 34.01 5.72 -0.75
N ALA A 137 33.19 4.75 -0.31
CA ALA A 137 33.67 3.63 0.49
C ALA A 137 34.58 2.67 -0.30
N ARG A 138 34.25 2.42 -1.57
CA ARG A 138 35.03 1.52 -2.45
C ARG A 138 36.41 2.04 -2.81
N VAL A 139 36.55 3.36 -3.02
CA VAL A 139 37.85 4.00 -3.26
C VAL A 139 38.79 3.78 -2.08
N VAL A 140 38.30 3.95 -0.85
CA VAL A 140 39.09 3.74 0.37
C VAL A 140 39.43 2.26 0.59
N SER A 141 38.44 1.37 0.39
CA SER A 141 38.62 -0.07 0.59
C SER A 141 39.35 -0.79 -0.56
N GLY A 142 39.63 -0.10 -1.67
CA GLY A 142 40.31 -0.65 -2.84
C GLY A 142 39.46 -1.57 -3.72
N PHE A 143 38.13 -1.51 -3.60
CA PHE A 143 37.21 -2.25 -4.47
C PHE A 143 36.90 -1.46 -5.76
N PRO A 144 36.61 -2.13 -6.90
CA PRO A 144 36.27 -1.43 -8.14
C PRO A 144 35.02 -0.57 -8.00
N ALA A 145 35.11 0.68 -8.46
CA ALA A 145 33.99 1.60 -8.50
C ALA A 145 32.85 1.09 -9.42
N VAL A 146 31.61 1.40 -9.04
CA VAL A 146 30.42 1.18 -9.86
C VAL A 146 30.23 2.38 -10.78
N LEU A 147 30.35 2.13 -12.08
CA LEU A 147 30.26 3.18 -13.10
C LEU A 147 28.83 3.36 -13.62
N ASP A 148 28.09 2.27 -13.78
CA ASP A 148 26.75 2.27 -14.37
C ASP A 148 25.68 2.36 -13.27
N ALA A 149 24.88 3.43 -13.30
CA ALA A 149 23.76 3.63 -12.39
C ALA A 149 22.64 2.62 -12.58
N ALA A 150 22.50 2.00 -13.76
CA ALA A 150 21.48 0.98 -14.00
C ALA A 150 21.70 -0.27 -13.13
N VAL A 151 22.95 -0.56 -12.76
CA VAL A 151 23.28 -1.65 -11.81
C VAL A 151 22.80 -1.29 -10.40
N ILE A 152 22.91 -0.02 -10.00
CA ILE A 152 22.39 0.47 -8.72
C ILE A 152 20.86 0.41 -8.71
N ASP A 153 20.22 0.83 -9.81
CA ASP A 153 18.77 0.76 -9.95
C ASP A 153 18.27 -0.68 -9.80
N ALA A 154 18.94 -1.65 -10.42
CA ALA A 154 18.60 -3.07 -10.27
C ALA A 154 18.67 -3.54 -8.81
N GLU A 155 19.70 -3.16 -8.06
CA GLU A 155 19.82 -3.49 -6.64
C GLU A 155 18.77 -2.75 -5.78
N ILE A 156 18.41 -1.51 -6.12
CA ILE A 156 17.29 -0.79 -5.50
C ILE A 156 15.97 -1.55 -5.76
N GLN A 157 15.76 -2.13 -6.95
CA GLN A 157 14.59 -2.95 -7.23
C GLN A 157 14.56 -4.22 -6.35
N GLU A 158 15.69 -4.91 -6.20
CA GLU A 158 15.78 -6.07 -5.29
C GLU A 158 15.53 -5.68 -3.83
N ARG A 159 16.03 -4.51 -3.43
CA ARG A 159 15.78 -3.92 -2.12
C ARG A 159 14.31 -3.60 -1.90
N ARG A 160 13.64 -3.04 -2.92
CA ARG A 160 12.19 -2.75 -2.92
C ARG A 160 11.37 -4.02 -2.73
N LYS A 161 11.73 -5.13 -3.39
CA LYS A 161 11.07 -6.44 -3.20
C LYS A 161 11.11 -6.88 -1.73
N TYR A 162 12.25 -6.70 -1.07
CA TYR A 162 12.36 -7.01 0.36
C TYR A 162 11.49 -6.08 1.22
N TYR A 163 11.48 -4.76 0.97
CA TYR A 163 10.64 -3.83 1.72
C TYR A 163 9.15 -4.19 1.66
N ARG A 164 8.66 -4.54 0.46
CA ARG A 164 7.28 -5.02 0.29
C ARG A 164 6.97 -6.27 1.10
N LYS A 165 7.91 -7.22 1.16
CA LYS A 165 7.75 -8.43 1.98
C LYS A 165 7.54 -8.07 3.46
N ILE A 166 8.28 -7.07 3.96
CA ILE A 166 8.13 -6.61 5.34
C ILE A 166 6.77 -5.93 5.55
N PHE A 167 6.33 -5.05 4.64
CA PHE A 167 5.00 -4.44 4.71
C PHE A 167 3.90 -5.50 4.77
N LYS A 168 3.96 -6.49 3.88
CA LYS A 168 3.00 -7.61 3.88
C LYS A 168 3.02 -8.33 5.21
N SER A 169 4.19 -8.72 5.70
CA SER A 169 4.31 -9.41 6.99
C SER A 169 3.77 -8.59 8.16
N SER A 170 3.94 -7.26 8.14
CA SER A 170 3.41 -6.37 9.18
C SER A 170 1.89 -6.25 9.12
N LEU A 171 1.31 -6.21 7.92
CA LEU A 171 -0.14 -6.18 7.72
C LEU A 171 -0.81 -7.53 8.04
N ASP A 172 -0.20 -8.64 7.64
CA ASP A 172 -0.69 -10.01 7.89
C ASP A 172 -0.81 -10.33 9.40
N ASN A 173 -0.13 -9.55 10.25
CA ASN A 173 -0.22 -9.67 11.71
C ASN A 173 -1.45 -8.94 12.31
N LEU A 174 -2.18 -8.16 11.52
CA LEU A 174 -3.41 -7.48 11.95
C LEU A 174 -4.63 -8.39 11.78
N PHE A 175 -5.71 -8.11 12.52
CA PHE A 175 -6.99 -8.74 12.22
C PHE A 175 -7.50 -8.29 10.83
N PRO A 176 -8.26 -9.13 10.10
CA PRO A 176 -8.66 -8.83 8.72
C PRO A 176 -9.33 -7.46 8.53
N LYS A 177 -10.19 -7.05 9.47
CA LYS A 177 -10.86 -5.74 9.41
C LYS A 177 -9.87 -4.58 9.61
N ASP A 178 -8.91 -4.75 10.50
CA ASP A 178 -7.88 -3.76 10.80
C ASP A 178 -6.87 -3.66 9.65
N LEU A 179 -6.55 -4.77 8.99
CA LEU A 179 -5.76 -4.80 7.76
C LEU A 179 -6.39 -3.94 6.67
N VAL A 180 -7.68 -4.19 6.37
CA VAL A 180 -8.42 -3.40 5.37
C VAL A 180 -8.39 -1.91 5.75
N GLY A 181 -8.69 -1.59 7.01
CA GLY A 181 -8.64 -0.21 7.51
C GLY A 181 -7.25 0.44 7.39
N ALA A 182 -6.18 -0.30 7.69
CA ALA A 182 -4.81 0.17 7.57
C ALA A 182 -4.45 0.47 6.12
N VAL A 183 -4.73 -0.45 5.19
CA VAL A 183 -4.45 -0.27 3.75
C VAL A 183 -5.21 0.93 3.21
N THR A 184 -6.51 1.04 3.50
CA THR A 184 -7.33 2.22 3.14
C THR A 184 -6.69 3.50 3.65
N THR A 185 -6.31 3.53 4.92
CA THR A 185 -5.78 4.75 5.55
C THR A 185 -4.41 5.13 5.00
N VAL A 186 -3.53 4.16 4.76
CA VAL A 186 -2.22 4.37 4.11
C VAL A 186 -2.40 4.98 2.73
N VAL A 187 -3.24 4.36 1.88
CA VAL A 187 -3.47 4.82 0.50
C VAL A 187 -4.10 6.22 0.49
N VAL A 188 -5.14 6.46 1.29
CA VAL A 188 -5.82 7.76 1.38
C VAL A 188 -4.86 8.85 1.86
N LYS A 189 -4.11 8.62 2.93
CA LYS A 189 -3.16 9.61 3.47
C LYS A 189 -2.04 9.91 2.47
N ALA A 190 -1.47 8.89 1.83
CA ALA A 190 -0.35 9.06 0.91
C ALA A 190 -0.73 9.76 -0.40
N THR A 191 -1.95 9.53 -0.88
CA THR A 191 -2.45 10.08 -2.15
C THR A 191 -3.32 11.34 -1.99
N LYS A 192 -3.49 11.84 -0.76
CA LYS A 192 -4.47 12.89 -0.43
C LYS A 192 -5.87 12.58 -1.00
N ASN A 193 -6.35 11.36 -0.73
CA ASN A 193 -7.60 10.83 -1.28
C ASN A 193 -7.62 10.76 -2.82
N GLY A 194 -6.53 10.23 -3.40
CA GLY A 194 -6.39 10.02 -4.85
C GLY A 194 -6.10 11.29 -5.67
N GLN A 195 -5.78 12.41 -5.02
CA GLN A 195 -5.53 13.70 -5.69
C GLN A 195 -4.07 13.88 -6.11
N VAL A 196 -3.15 13.12 -5.55
CA VAL A 196 -1.73 13.11 -5.92
C VAL A 196 -1.24 11.68 -6.19
N PRO A 197 -0.18 11.50 -7.02
CA PRO A 197 0.38 10.19 -7.29
C PRO A 197 0.79 9.46 -6.00
N SER A 198 0.49 8.15 -5.96
CA SER A 198 0.88 7.28 -4.85
C SER A 198 2.38 6.99 -4.87
N PRO A 199 3.08 7.00 -3.71
CA PRO A 199 4.43 6.43 -3.60
C PRO A 199 4.47 4.99 -4.13
N ILE A 200 5.56 4.60 -4.79
CA ILE A 200 5.63 3.33 -5.51
C ILE A 200 5.44 2.12 -4.60
N LEU A 201 5.95 2.18 -3.37
CA LEU A 201 5.76 1.12 -2.38
C LEU A 201 4.30 0.96 -1.94
N ILE A 202 3.53 2.05 -1.87
CA ILE A 202 2.10 2.03 -1.52
C ILE A 202 1.25 1.63 -2.73
N ALA A 203 1.65 2.05 -3.93
CA ALA A 203 1.03 1.60 -5.17
C ALA A 203 1.14 0.07 -5.29
N GLU A 204 2.35 -0.48 -5.21
CA GLU A 204 2.58 -1.93 -5.25
C GLU A 204 1.95 -2.65 -4.04
N LEU A 205 1.81 -1.96 -2.91
CA LEU A 205 1.08 -2.49 -1.76
C LEU A 205 -0.40 -2.71 -2.07
N THR A 206 -1.00 -1.73 -2.75
CA THR A 206 -2.39 -1.84 -3.18
C THR A 206 -2.56 -2.97 -4.20
N ASP A 207 -1.61 -3.14 -5.12
CA ASP A 207 -1.69 -4.16 -6.16
C ASP A 207 -1.70 -5.59 -5.57
N PHE A 208 -0.89 -5.88 -4.54
CA PHE A 208 -0.97 -7.19 -3.89
C PHE A 208 -2.25 -7.36 -3.08
N TYR A 209 -2.71 -6.29 -2.44
CA TYR A 209 -3.96 -6.29 -1.68
C TYR A 209 -5.16 -6.61 -2.59
N GLU A 210 -5.21 -6.00 -3.78
CA GLU A 210 -6.24 -6.26 -4.79
C GLU A 210 -6.28 -7.74 -5.18
N VAL A 211 -5.12 -8.35 -5.42
CA VAL A 211 -5.02 -9.79 -5.73
C VAL A 211 -5.58 -10.66 -4.61
N GLU A 212 -5.27 -10.36 -3.35
CA GLU A 212 -5.77 -11.11 -2.19
C GLU A 212 -7.28 -10.84 -1.93
N ALA A 213 -7.75 -9.63 -2.21
CA ALA A 213 -9.14 -9.22 -2.03
C ALA A 213 -10.08 -9.76 -3.13
N GLN A 214 -9.56 -10.13 -4.30
CA GLN A 214 -10.35 -10.51 -5.47
C GLN A 214 -11.39 -11.60 -5.18
N GLY A 215 -11.06 -12.59 -4.35
CA GLY A 215 -11.99 -13.66 -3.98
C GLY A 215 -13.22 -13.15 -3.22
N PHE A 216 -13.02 -12.18 -2.31
CA PHE A 216 -14.11 -11.54 -1.58
C PHE A 216 -14.93 -10.63 -2.49
N LEU A 217 -14.26 -9.77 -3.28
CA LEU A 217 -14.90 -8.81 -4.17
C LEU A 217 -15.80 -9.50 -5.20
N THR A 218 -15.30 -10.56 -5.85
CA THR A 218 -16.07 -11.37 -6.81
C THR A 218 -17.31 -11.98 -6.16
N LYS A 219 -17.19 -12.46 -4.92
CA LYS A 219 -18.32 -13.07 -4.21
C LYS A 219 -19.40 -12.06 -3.85
N GLU A 220 -19.00 -10.88 -3.39
CA GLU A 220 -19.94 -9.80 -3.10
C GLU A 220 -20.56 -9.24 -4.39
N GLU A 221 -19.83 -9.18 -5.51
CA GLU A 221 -20.37 -8.85 -6.85
C GLU A 221 -21.48 -9.80 -7.29
N GLU A 222 -21.29 -11.11 -7.12
CA GLU A 222 -22.33 -12.11 -7.37
C GLU A 222 -23.56 -11.87 -6.49
N ASN A 223 -23.35 -11.60 -5.20
CA ASN A 223 -24.42 -11.32 -4.24
C ASN A 223 -25.21 -10.05 -4.62
N ILE A 224 -24.51 -9.00 -5.04
CA ILE A 224 -25.10 -7.74 -5.55
C ILE A 224 -25.95 -8.04 -6.77
N THR A 225 -25.41 -8.77 -7.75
CA THR A 225 -26.11 -9.13 -8.99
C THR A 225 -27.39 -9.91 -8.70
N VAL A 226 -27.34 -10.89 -7.79
CA VAL A 226 -28.52 -11.66 -7.38
C VAL A 226 -29.57 -10.78 -6.71
N LEU A 227 -29.16 -9.84 -5.86
CA LEU A 227 -30.08 -8.91 -5.18
C LEU A 227 -30.71 -7.91 -6.15
N VAL A 228 -29.95 -7.39 -7.12
CA VAL A 228 -30.43 -6.52 -8.20
C VAL A 228 -31.51 -7.24 -9.00
N GLU A 229 -31.25 -8.47 -9.45
CA GLU A 229 -32.21 -9.28 -10.21
C GLU A 229 -33.45 -9.63 -9.39
N LYS A 230 -33.26 -9.98 -8.11
CA LYS A 230 -34.36 -10.27 -7.20
C LYS A 230 -35.26 -9.04 -7.01
N LEU A 231 -34.68 -7.86 -6.83
CA LEU A 231 -35.43 -6.62 -6.67
C LEU A 231 -36.18 -6.26 -7.95
N ARG A 232 -35.52 -6.37 -9.11
CA ARG A 232 -36.13 -6.15 -10.44
C ARG A 232 -37.36 -7.03 -10.65
N ARG A 233 -37.25 -8.35 -10.39
CA ARG A 233 -38.38 -9.28 -10.49
C ARG A 233 -39.49 -8.98 -9.48
N ALA A 234 -39.13 -8.61 -8.25
CA ALA A 234 -40.11 -8.32 -7.21
C ALA A 234 -40.92 -7.06 -7.52
N VAL A 235 -40.27 -6.00 -8.03
CA VAL A 235 -40.97 -4.77 -8.43
C VAL A 235 -41.83 -5.00 -9.68
N ASP A 236 -41.33 -5.75 -10.68
CA ASP A 236 -42.09 -6.08 -11.89
C ASP A 236 -43.34 -6.92 -11.58
N ALA A 237 -43.26 -7.79 -10.56
CA ALA A 237 -44.38 -8.57 -10.04
C ALA A 237 -45.27 -7.78 -9.06
N GLN A 238 -45.10 -6.46 -8.95
CA GLN A 238 -45.87 -5.56 -8.09
C GLN A 238 -45.93 -6.03 -6.62
N LYS A 239 -44.82 -6.56 -6.09
CA LYS A 239 -44.75 -6.96 -4.69
C LYS A 239 -44.90 -5.74 -3.76
N PRO A 240 -45.41 -5.93 -2.53
CA PRO A 240 -45.58 -4.83 -1.58
C PRO A 240 -44.26 -4.11 -1.27
N ASP A 241 -44.32 -2.81 -1.02
CA ASP A 241 -43.15 -1.97 -0.74
C ASP A 241 -42.36 -2.44 0.48
N SER A 242 -43.02 -3.02 1.49
CA SER A 242 -42.34 -3.62 2.63
C SER A 242 -41.36 -4.72 2.24
N VAL A 243 -41.68 -5.51 1.20
CA VAL A 243 -40.80 -6.55 0.66
C VAL A 243 -39.65 -5.94 -0.14
N LEU A 244 -39.94 -4.93 -0.96
CA LEU A 244 -38.94 -4.23 -1.77
C LEU A 244 -37.89 -3.55 -0.87
N THR A 245 -38.34 -2.85 0.17
CA THR A 245 -37.48 -2.17 1.15
C THR A 245 -36.52 -3.13 1.85
N ILE A 246 -36.96 -4.36 2.18
CA ILE A 246 -36.06 -5.38 2.77
C ILE A 246 -34.94 -5.74 1.79
N ILE A 247 -35.25 -5.90 0.51
CA ILE A 247 -34.27 -6.24 -0.52
C ILE A 247 -33.31 -5.06 -0.75
N VAL A 248 -33.83 -3.82 -0.85
CA VAL A 248 -33.03 -2.59 -0.99
C VAL A 248 -32.04 -2.45 0.17
N LYS A 249 -32.51 -2.57 1.42
CA LYS A 249 -31.63 -2.49 2.60
C LYS A 249 -30.53 -3.55 2.58
N LYS A 250 -30.84 -4.77 2.13
CA LYS A 250 -29.85 -5.82 1.99
C LYS A 250 -28.85 -5.50 0.88
N LEU A 251 -29.30 -4.99 -0.26
CA LEU A 251 -28.44 -4.55 -1.36
C LEU A 251 -27.50 -3.42 -0.92
N VAL A 252 -28.02 -2.39 -0.24
CA VAL A 252 -27.21 -1.29 0.33
C VAL A 252 -26.15 -1.83 1.29
N GLN A 253 -26.49 -2.79 2.14
CA GLN A 253 -25.52 -3.38 3.07
C GLN A 253 -24.40 -4.14 2.35
N VAL A 254 -24.74 -4.94 1.33
CA VAL A 254 -23.76 -5.72 0.56
C VAL A 254 -22.86 -4.77 -0.26
N MET A 255 -23.43 -3.71 -0.85
CA MET A 255 -22.65 -2.67 -1.54
C MET A 255 -21.63 -2.00 -0.61
N LYS A 256 -22.03 -1.64 0.62
CA LYS A 256 -21.11 -1.04 1.61
C LYS A 256 -20.03 -2.02 2.08
N ASN A 257 -20.34 -3.31 2.16
CA ASN A 257 -19.35 -4.32 2.51
C ASN A 257 -18.32 -4.49 1.38
N TRP A 258 -18.78 -4.51 0.13
CA TRP A 258 -17.91 -4.54 -1.04
C TRP A 258 -17.01 -3.31 -1.07
N ASP A 259 -17.60 -2.12 -0.87
CA ASP A 259 -16.87 -0.86 -0.86
C ASP A 259 -15.79 -0.79 0.22
N MET A 260 -16.07 -1.26 1.42
CA MET A 260 -15.10 -1.28 2.52
C MET A 260 -13.77 -1.94 2.10
N VAL A 261 -13.83 -2.97 1.27
CA VAL A 261 -12.66 -3.71 0.76
C VAL A 261 -12.15 -3.11 -0.55
N ALA A 262 -13.03 -2.58 -1.40
CA ALA A 262 -12.65 -1.98 -2.67
C ALA A 262 -12.05 -0.56 -2.54
N GLN A 263 -12.37 0.17 -1.48
CA GLN A 263 -12.00 1.58 -1.29
C GLN A 263 -10.50 1.88 -1.52
N PRO A 264 -9.52 1.16 -0.92
CA PRO A 264 -8.11 1.43 -1.19
C PRO A 264 -7.75 1.27 -2.67
N ILE A 265 -8.39 0.31 -3.37
CA ILE A 265 -8.18 0.07 -4.80
C ILE A 265 -8.75 1.23 -5.61
N GLN A 266 -9.95 1.71 -5.28
CA GLN A 266 -10.57 2.87 -5.93
C GLN A 266 -9.74 4.15 -5.76
N VAL A 267 -9.27 4.44 -4.54
CA VAL A 267 -8.43 5.61 -4.25
C VAL A 267 -7.08 5.51 -4.98
N SER A 268 -6.49 4.31 -5.03
CA SER A 268 -5.24 4.07 -5.75
C SER A 268 -5.41 4.24 -7.26
N ALA A 269 -6.49 3.71 -7.84
CA ALA A 269 -6.84 3.90 -9.26
C ALA A 269 -7.01 5.39 -9.59
N LYS A 270 -7.76 6.14 -8.76
CA LYS A 270 -7.90 7.60 -8.88
C LYS A 270 -6.55 8.32 -8.88
N SER A 271 -5.66 7.96 -7.94
CA SER A 271 -4.30 8.54 -7.84
C SER A 271 -3.44 8.33 -9.08
N ARG A 272 -3.71 7.27 -9.84
CA ARG A 272 -3.02 6.91 -11.09
C ARG A 272 -3.72 7.46 -12.34
N GLY A 273 -4.88 8.11 -12.19
CA GLY A 273 -5.69 8.59 -13.31
C GLY A 273 -6.29 7.46 -14.15
N ILE A 274 -6.51 6.28 -13.56
CA ILE A 274 -7.14 5.14 -14.23
C ILE A 274 -8.47 4.82 -13.56
N GLU A 275 -9.39 4.20 -14.31
CA GLU A 275 -10.67 3.77 -13.78
C GLU A 275 -10.61 2.34 -13.25
N HIS A 276 -11.27 2.09 -12.11
CA HIS A 276 -11.46 0.73 -11.59
C HIS A 276 -12.71 0.11 -12.21
N ARG A 277 -12.52 -0.80 -13.18
CA ARG A 277 -13.61 -1.34 -14.00
C ARG A 277 -14.70 -2.05 -13.20
N GLN A 278 -14.33 -2.87 -12.21
CA GLN A 278 -15.32 -3.58 -11.38
C GLN A 278 -16.23 -2.59 -10.65
N SER A 279 -15.68 -1.49 -10.11
CA SER A 279 -16.48 -0.44 -9.50
C SER A 279 -17.44 0.20 -10.49
N LEU A 280 -16.98 0.52 -11.71
CA LEU A 280 -17.83 1.10 -12.75
C LEU A 280 -18.99 0.19 -13.12
N ASP A 281 -18.70 -1.08 -13.40
CA ASP A 281 -19.71 -2.05 -13.82
C ASP A 281 -20.79 -2.22 -12.73
N LEU A 282 -20.40 -2.31 -11.46
CA LEU A 282 -21.35 -2.37 -10.33
C LEU A 282 -22.15 -1.08 -10.16
N ALA A 283 -21.50 0.08 -10.26
CA ALA A 283 -22.17 1.37 -10.12
C ALA A 283 -23.27 1.53 -11.16
N PHE A 284 -22.98 1.22 -12.43
CA PHE A 284 -23.96 1.32 -13.51
C PHE A 284 -25.06 0.26 -13.41
N LEU A 285 -24.74 -0.98 -12.98
CA LEU A 285 -25.74 -2.01 -12.74
C LEU A 285 -26.81 -1.57 -11.73
N VAL A 286 -26.39 -0.98 -10.61
CA VAL A 286 -27.32 -0.51 -9.56
C VAL A 286 -28.01 0.79 -9.96
N ARG A 287 -27.33 1.68 -10.70
CA ARG A 287 -27.95 2.88 -11.29
C ARG A 287 -29.10 2.51 -12.22
N ASP A 288 -28.90 1.53 -13.10
CA ASP A 288 -29.94 1.04 -14.02
C ASP A 288 -31.14 0.45 -13.28
N LEU A 289 -30.90 -0.17 -12.11
CA LEU A 289 -31.98 -0.63 -11.23
C LEU A 289 -32.75 0.55 -10.63
N ALA A 290 -32.05 1.57 -10.12
CA ALA A 290 -32.69 2.77 -9.56
C ALA A 290 -33.58 3.47 -10.61
N ILE A 291 -33.06 3.65 -11.82
CA ILE A 291 -33.81 4.21 -12.95
C ILE A 291 -35.05 3.35 -13.27
N HIS A 292 -34.92 2.02 -13.28
CA HIS A 292 -36.06 1.12 -13.53
C HIS A 292 -37.14 1.20 -12.43
N LEU A 293 -36.73 1.27 -11.15
CA LEU A 293 -37.63 1.42 -10.01
C LEU A 293 -38.49 2.68 -10.15
N PHE A 294 -37.87 3.80 -10.51
CA PHE A 294 -38.60 5.05 -10.66
C PHE A 294 -39.40 5.10 -11.97
N ASN A 295 -38.75 4.93 -13.12
CA ASN A 295 -39.39 5.18 -14.42
C ASN A 295 -40.51 4.19 -14.75
N LYS A 296 -40.42 2.93 -14.33
CA LYS A 296 -41.45 1.92 -14.65
C LYS A 296 -42.47 1.70 -13.54
N HIS A 297 -42.08 1.95 -12.29
CA HIS A 297 -42.88 1.56 -11.12
C HIS A 297 -43.17 2.68 -10.14
N ASN A 298 -42.72 3.91 -10.44
CA ASN A 298 -42.90 5.10 -9.62
C ASN A 298 -42.41 4.92 -8.16
N LYS A 299 -41.38 4.09 -7.94
CA LYS A 299 -40.79 3.83 -6.62
C LYS A 299 -39.72 4.87 -6.28
N LEU A 300 -40.16 6.11 -6.12
CA LEU A 300 -39.30 7.28 -5.90
C LEU A 300 -38.37 7.11 -4.68
N ASP A 301 -38.92 6.71 -3.52
CA ASP A 301 -38.13 6.62 -2.29
C ASP A 301 -37.03 5.55 -2.37
N LEU A 302 -37.35 4.39 -2.95
CA LEU A 302 -36.37 3.31 -3.16
C LEU A 302 -35.30 3.71 -4.17
N SER A 303 -35.67 4.41 -5.23
CA SER A 303 -34.71 4.94 -6.22
C SER A 303 -33.76 5.94 -5.58
N ARG A 304 -34.27 6.87 -4.76
CA ARG A 304 -33.44 7.84 -4.03
C ARG A 304 -32.47 7.16 -3.06
N GLU A 305 -32.92 6.12 -2.37
CA GLU A 305 -32.06 5.36 -1.45
C GLU A 305 -30.88 4.73 -2.20
N LEU A 306 -31.11 4.13 -3.38
CA LEU A 306 -30.04 3.57 -4.21
C LEU A 306 -29.11 4.65 -4.78
N VAL A 307 -29.66 5.75 -5.29
CA VAL A 307 -28.86 6.87 -5.83
C VAL A 307 -27.96 7.46 -4.75
N LYS A 308 -28.49 7.71 -3.55
CA LYS A 308 -27.69 8.20 -2.42
C LYS A 308 -26.57 7.23 -2.04
N MET A 309 -26.88 5.94 -1.99
CA MET A 309 -25.87 4.91 -1.72
C MET A 309 -24.75 4.91 -2.77
N LEU A 310 -25.08 5.10 -4.05
CA LEU A 310 -24.09 5.20 -5.13
C LEU A 310 -23.18 6.43 -4.98
N GLN A 311 -23.70 7.56 -4.49
CA GLN A 311 -22.88 8.75 -4.22
C GLN A 311 -21.88 8.49 -3.09
N ASP A 312 -22.28 7.72 -2.08
CA ASP A 312 -21.42 7.39 -0.93
C ASP A 312 -20.34 6.37 -1.30
N VAL A 313 -20.71 5.27 -1.98
CA VAL A 313 -19.84 4.11 -2.27
C VAL A 313 -18.84 4.36 -3.41
N PHE A 314 -19.12 5.30 -4.30
CA PHE A 314 -18.27 5.55 -5.47
C PHE A 314 -17.76 6.99 -5.52
N ALA A 315 -17.60 7.64 -4.36
CA ALA A 315 -17.14 9.02 -4.23
C ALA A 315 -15.79 9.29 -4.93
N GLU A 316 -14.97 8.25 -5.07
CA GLU A 316 -13.65 8.29 -5.68
C GLU A 316 -13.70 8.28 -7.22
N ILE A 317 -14.86 7.95 -7.82
CA ILE A 317 -15.00 7.69 -9.26
C ILE A 317 -15.77 8.83 -9.92
N ASP A 318 -15.03 9.74 -10.54
CA ASP A 318 -15.57 11.00 -11.06
C ASP A 318 -16.70 10.79 -12.09
N THR A 319 -16.54 9.79 -12.97
CA THR A 319 -17.55 9.44 -14.00
C THR A 319 -18.86 8.95 -13.41
N VAL A 320 -18.82 8.20 -12.29
CA VAL A 320 -20.00 7.75 -11.57
C VAL A 320 -20.65 8.91 -10.83
N ILE A 321 -19.86 9.70 -10.10
CA ILE A 321 -20.39 10.83 -9.31
C ILE A 321 -21.08 11.86 -10.18
N GLN A 322 -20.55 12.16 -11.37
CA GLN A 322 -21.21 13.06 -12.30
C GLN A 322 -22.62 12.56 -12.66
N ARG A 323 -22.74 11.29 -13.07
CA ARG A 323 -24.01 10.70 -13.49
C ARG A 323 -25.02 10.54 -12.36
N VAL A 324 -24.56 10.07 -11.22
CA VAL A 324 -25.42 9.83 -10.06
C VAL A 324 -25.90 11.15 -9.46
N SER A 325 -25.10 12.22 -9.53
CA SER A 325 -25.53 13.57 -9.13
C SER A 325 -26.61 14.14 -10.06
N GLU A 326 -26.49 13.95 -11.38
CA GLU A 326 -27.54 14.29 -12.34
C GLU A 326 -28.86 13.54 -12.00
N ASP A 327 -28.78 12.25 -11.69
CA ASP A 327 -29.95 11.45 -11.31
C ASP A 327 -30.58 11.95 -10.00
N ALA A 328 -29.75 12.30 -9.00
CA ALA A 328 -30.21 12.84 -7.73
C ALA A 328 -31.01 14.14 -7.93
N ASP A 329 -30.47 15.08 -8.73
CA ASP A 329 -31.13 16.35 -9.05
C ASP A 329 -32.49 16.14 -9.74
N VAL A 330 -32.56 15.18 -10.67
CA VAL A 330 -33.81 14.82 -11.35
C VAL A 330 -34.84 14.30 -10.34
N LEU A 331 -34.45 13.36 -9.48
CA LEU A 331 -35.36 12.78 -8.49
C LEU A 331 -35.82 13.81 -7.44
N ASP A 332 -34.96 14.75 -7.06
CA ASP A 332 -35.31 15.81 -6.10
C ASP A 332 -36.30 16.83 -6.69
N ASN A 333 -36.15 17.17 -7.97
CA ASN A 333 -37.08 18.09 -8.64
C ASN A 333 -38.46 17.47 -8.86
N ILE A 334 -38.57 16.15 -8.95
CA ILE A 334 -39.85 15.43 -9.07
C ILE A 334 -40.65 15.46 -7.76
N GLY A 335 -39.97 15.46 -6.60
CA GLY A 335 -40.63 15.49 -5.29
C GLY A 335 -41.06 16.88 -4.81
N LYS A 336 -40.67 17.96 -5.51
CA LYS A 336 -41.10 19.32 -5.16
C LYS A 336 -42.51 19.57 -5.72
N PRO A 337 -43.46 20.10 -4.91
CA PRO A 337 -44.74 20.53 -5.45
C PRO A 337 -44.49 21.58 -6.54
N ARG A 338 -45.09 21.39 -7.73
CA ARG A 338 -45.13 22.40 -8.79
C ARG A 338 -45.87 23.63 -8.26
N ASN A 339 -45.17 24.54 -7.60
CA ASN A 339 -45.70 25.86 -7.26
C ASN A 339 -45.91 26.65 -8.56
N HIS A 340 -47.17 26.68 -8.99
CA HIS A 340 -47.82 27.68 -9.84
C HIS A 340 -47.05 28.28 -11.02
N LEU A 341 -47.32 27.73 -12.21
CA LEU A 341 -47.39 28.51 -13.46
C LEU A 341 -48.73 28.26 -14.14
N PHE A 342 -49.82 28.61 -13.47
CA PHE A 342 -51.08 29.01 -14.12
C PHE A 342 -51.85 29.90 -13.14
N ARG A 343 -51.57 31.21 -13.21
CA ARG A 343 -52.53 32.23 -12.81
C ARG A 343 -52.52 33.35 -13.85
N LYS A 344 -53.57 33.27 -14.67
CA LYS A 344 -54.24 34.27 -15.52
C LYS A 344 -53.46 34.88 -16.67
#